data_AF-A0A959TZ32-F1
#
_entry.id   AF-A0A959TZ32-F1
#
_cell.length_a   1.000
_cell.length_b   1.000
_cell.length_c   1.000
_cell.angle_alpha   90.00
_cell.angle_beta   90.00
_cell.angle_gamma   90.00
#
_symmetry.space_group_name_H-M   'P 1'
#
loop_
_entity.id
_entity.type
_entity.pdbx_description
1 polymer ?
#
loop_
_entity_poly.entity_id
_entity_poly.type
_entity_poly.pdbx_seq_one_letter_code
_entity_poly.pdbx_strand_id
1 'polypeptide(L)'
;MSYYKTIDGKQYDGNIIELAEKLTAGRGDGRISMDDARKLYDAVKDGDSYTDVEKDTMAYIRDKFKWTDEADEWFRTEVRKWAATK
;
A
#
# COMPACT_ATOMS: atom_id res chain seq x y z
N MET A 1 14.06 -3.26 -11.50
CA MET A 1 14.88 -3.34 -10.27
C MET A 1 13.96 -3.05 -9.11
N SER A 2 13.88 -3.96 -8.12
CA SER A 2 13.12 -3.72 -6.90
C SER A 2 13.77 -2.57 -6.12
N TYR A 3 13.01 -1.52 -5.84
CA TYR A 3 13.48 -0.34 -5.12
C TYR A 3 12.95 -0.40 -3.68
N TYR A 4 13.86 -0.29 -2.71
CA TYR A 4 13.54 -0.33 -1.30
C TYR A 4 13.82 1.00 -0.62
N LYS A 5 12.91 1.41 0.26
CA LYS A 5 13.07 2.56 1.16
C LYS A 5 13.36 2.03 2.56
N THR A 6 14.39 2.58 3.22
CA THR A 6 14.71 2.22 4.61
C THR A 6 14.15 3.30 5.53
N ILE A 7 13.29 2.91 6.46
CA ILE A 7 12.69 3.81 7.47
C ILE A 7 12.91 3.14 8.83
N ASP A 8 13.52 3.85 9.77
CA ASP A 8 13.84 3.35 11.11
C ASP A 8 14.58 1.99 11.13
N GLY A 9 15.49 1.80 10.17
CA GLY A 9 16.29 0.57 10.04
C GLY A 9 15.56 -0.62 9.41
N LYS A 10 14.30 -0.44 8.98
CA LYS A 10 13.49 -1.46 8.33
C LYS A 10 13.31 -1.17 6.84
N GLN A 11 13.35 -2.21 6.01
CA GLN A 11 13.15 -2.09 4.56
C GLN A 11 11.68 -2.21 4.19
N TYR A 12 11.28 -1.39 3.23
CA TYR A 12 9.95 -1.33 2.67
C TYR A 12 10.02 -1.21 1.16
N ASP A 13 8.97 -1.62 0.46
CA ASP A 13 8.82 -1.33 -0.97
C ASP A 13 8.65 0.19 -1.15
N GLY A 14 9.68 0.81 -1.71
CA GLY A 14 9.71 2.25 -1.90
C GLY A 14 8.71 2.74 -2.95
N ASN A 15 8.41 1.93 -3.96
CA ASN A 15 7.47 2.30 -5.02
C ASN A 15 6.05 2.42 -4.45
N ILE A 16 5.65 1.48 -3.59
CA ILE A 16 4.32 1.49 -2.98
C ILE A 16 4.18 2.65 -2.00
N ILE A 17 5.21 2.93 -1.17
CA ILE A 17 5.18 4.09 -0.25
C ILE A 17 5.04 5.39 -1.04
N GLU A 18 5.87 5.61 -2.06
CA GLU A 18 5.81 6.83 -2.86
C GLU A 18 4.48 6.97 -3.60
N LEU A 19 3.87 5.85 -4.03
CA LEU A 19 2.55 5.88 -4.63
C LEU A 19 1.49 6.36 -3.63
N ALA A 20 1.50 5.86 -2.38
CA ALA A 20 0.59 6.32 -1.34
C ALA A 20 0.77 7.82 -1.02
N GLU A 21 2.03 8.29 -0.95
CA GLU A 21 2.36 9.72 -0.79
C GLU A 21 1.79 10.55 -1.94
N LYS A 22 1.97 10.10 -3.20
CA LYS A 22 1.48 10.81 -4.39
C LYS A 22 -0.04 10.85 -4.49
N LEU A 23 -0.72 9.75 -4.14
CA LEU A 23 -2.18 9.67 -4.21
C LEU A 23 -2.85 10.58 -3.17
N THR A 24 -2.22 10.78 -2.02
CA THR A 24 -2.73 11.62 -0.93
C THR A 24 -2.21 13.07 -0.98
N ALA A 25 -1.21 13.37 -1.81
CA ALA A 25 -0.66 14.71 -1.96
C ALA A 25 -1.64 15.65 -2.70
N GLY A 26 -2.18 16.64 -1.97
CA GLY A 26 -2.82 17.82 -2.57
C GLY A 26 -4.15 17.59 -3.29
N ARG A 27 -4.79 16.43 -3.11
CA ARG A 27 -6.12 16.12 -3.65
C ARG A 27 -7.09 15.69 -2.54
N GLY A 28 -8.33 16.15 -2.64
CA GLY A 28 -9.42 15.75 -1.74
C GLY A 28 -9.17 16.16 -0.28
N ASP A 29 -9.58 15.30 0.65
CA ASP A 29 -9.46 15.49 2.10
C ASP A 29 -8.19 14.84 2.71
N GLY A 30 -7.25 14.43 1.84
CA GLY A 30 -5.99 13.81 2.24
C GLY A 30 -6.11 12.35 2.72
N ARG A 31 -7.27 11.71 2.55
CA ARG A 31 -7.46 10.27 2.78
C ARG A 31 -7.26 9.48 1.50
N ILE A 32 -6.80 8.24 1.64
CA ILE A 32 -6.83 7.24 0.58
C ILE A 32 -8.29 6.89 0.31
N SER A 33 -8.78 7.32 -0.86
CA SER A 33 -10.11 7.01 -1.36
C SER A 33 -10.17 5.59 -1.94
N MET A 34 -11.37 5.12 -2.28
CA MET A 34 -11.55 3.83 -2.97
C MET A 34 -10.75 3.75 -4.28
N ASP A 35 -10.69 4.84 -5.05
CA ASP A 35 -9.94 4.85 -6.31
C ASP A 35 -8.43 4.85 -6.09
N ASP A 36 -7.95 5.44 -5.00
CA ASP A 36 -6.54 5.39 -4.63
C ASP A 36 -6.16 4.02 -4.08
N ALA A 37 -7.03 3.39 -3.30
CA ALA A 37 -6.88 2.03 -2.82
C ALA A 37 -6.75 1.03 -3.97
N ARG A 38 -7.55 1.18 -5.04
CA ARG A 38 -7.44 0.34 -6.25
C ARG A 38 -6.08 0.46 -6.92
N LYS A 39 -5.58 1.69 -7.11
CA LYS A 39 -4.25 1.92 -7.71
C LYS A 39 -3.13 1.35 -6.84
N LEU A 40 -3.23 1.51 -5.52
CA LEU A 40 -2.28 0.90 -4.58
C LEU A 40 -2.33 -0.63 -4.67
N TYR A 41 -3.52 -1.20 -4.80
CA TYR A 41 -3.68 -2.66 -4.87
C TYR A 41 -3.07 -3.24 -6.13
N ASP A 42 -3.24 -2.57 -7.27
CA ASP A 42 -2.60 -2.97 -8.51
C ASP A 42 -1.07 -2.93 -8.40
N ALA A 43 -0.51 -1.91 -7.74
CA ALA A 43 0.93 -1.84 -7.48
C ALA A 43 1.44 -2.97 -6.57
N VAL A 44 0.69 -3.34 -5.53
CA VAL A 44 1.02 -4.49 -4.67
C VAL A 44 1.07 -5.78 -5.49
N LYS A 45 0.09 -5.98 -6.38
CA LYS A 45 0.00 -7.20 -7.19
C LYS A 45 1.11 -7.33 -8.22
N ASP A 46 1.57 -6.21 -8.76
CA ASP A 46 2.61 -6.17 -9.80
C ASP A 46 3.96 -6.69 -9.28
N GLY A 47 4.21 -6.62 -7.96
CA GLY A 47 5.39 -7.21 -7.31
C GLY A 47 5.45 -8.74 -7.34
N ASP A 48 4.38 -9.41 -7.80
CA ASP A 48 4.17 -10.87 -7.98
C ASP A 48 4.43 -11.79 -6.76
N SER A 49 4.95 -11.24 -5.67
CA SER A 49 5.27 -11.92 -4.42
C SER A 49 4.81 -11.10 -3.22
N TYR A 50 4.55 -11.77 -2.09
CA TYR A 50 4.11 -11.13 -0.85
C TYR A 50 5.02 -11.52 0.31
N THR A 51 6.24 -11.01 0.26
CA THR A 51 7.29 -11.29 1.24
C THR A 51 7.05 -10.48 2.52
N ASP A 52 7.96 -10.61 3.49
CA ASP A 52 7.87 -9.84 4.72
C ASP A 52 8.03 -8.32 4.47
N VAL A 53 8.78 -7.93 3.43
CA VAL A 53 8.91 -6.52 3.04
C VAL A 53 7.57 -5.94 2.57
N GLU A 54 6.81 -6.66 1.75
CA GLU A 54 5.50 -6.21 1.28
C GLU A 54 4.49 -6.14 2.44
N LYS A 55 4.49 -7.14 3.34
CA LYS A 55 3.63 -7.12 4.55
C LYS A 55 3.95 -5.91 5.42
N ASP A 56 5.22 -5.64 5.64
CA ASP A 56 5.69 -4.52 6.44
C ASP A 56 5.35 -3.18 5.79
N THR A 57 5.42 -3.12 4.46
CA THR A 57 5.00 -1.95 3.68
C THR A 57 3.51 -1.69 3.80
N MET A 58 2.67 -2.74 3.74
CA MET A 58 1.23 -2.60 3.94
C MET A 58 0.90 -2.13 5.35
N ALA A 59 1.58 -2.68 6.36
CA ALA A 59 1.42 -2.24 7.74
C ALA A 59 1.81 -0.77 7.92
N TYR A 60 2.93 -0.34 7.33
CA TYR A 60 3.39 1.05 7.36
C TYR A 60 2.36 1.99 6.71
N ILE A 61 1.86 1.65 5.51
CA ILE A 61 0.91 2.52 4.80
C ILE A 61 -0.41 2.64 5.59
N ARG A 62 -0.88 1.58 6.24
CA ARG A 62 -2.07 1.68 7.09
C ARG A 62 -1.86 2.54 8.33
N ASP A 63 -0.68 2.51 8.93
CA ASP A 63 -0.37 3.32 10.12
C ASP A 63 -0.21 4.81 9.76
N LYS A 64 0.45 5.10 8.62
CA LYS A 64 0.83 6.47 8.26
C LYS A 64 -0.22 7.25 7.49
N PHE A 65 -1.04 6.58 6.70
CA PHE A 65 -2.04 7.25 5.87
C PHE A 65 -3.43 7.10 6.47
N LYS A 66 -4.25 8.13 6.28
CA LYS A 66 -5.68 8.04 6.59
C LYS A 66 -6.38 7.40 5.40
N TRP A 67 -7.39 6.60 5.68
CA TRP A 67 -8.22 5.94 4.68
C TRP A 67 -9.68 6.36 4.88
N THR A 68 -10.50 6.27 3.83
CA THR A 68 -11.94 6.11 4.09
C THR A 68 -12.19 4.69 4.58
N ASP A 69 -13.23 4.51 5.39
CA ASP A 69 -13.51 3.20 6.00
C ASP A 69 -13.77 2.13 4.92
N GLU A 70 -14.48 2.50 3.85
CA GLU A 70 -14.77 1.60 2.73
C GLU A 70 -13.50 1.23 1.95
N ALA A 71 -12.58 2.18 1.78
CA ALA A 71 -11.33 1.97 1.07
C ALA A 71 -10.40 1.05 1.85
N ASP A 72 -10.28 1.26 3.18
CA ASP A 72 -9.49 0.37 4.03
C ASP A 72 -10.06 -1.04 3.94
N GLU A 73 -11.34 -1.24 4.28
CA GLU A 73 -11.97 -2.56 4.32
C GLU A 73 -11.81 -3.34 3.01
N TRP A 74 -12.10 -2.70 1.88
CA TRP A 74 -11.95 -3.30 0.56
C TRP A 74 -10.50 -3.70 0.30
N PHE A 75 -9.55 -2.80 0.55
CA PHE A 75 -8.13 -3.04 0.28
C PHE A 75 -7.59 -4.22 1.09
N ARG A 76 -7.91 -4.33 2.39
CA ARG A 76 -7.47 -5.47 3.23
C ARG A 76 -8.01 -6.78 2.70
N THR A 77 -9.27 -6.75 2.27
CA THR A 77 -9.96 -7.94 1.77
C THR A 77 -9.30 -8.44 0.50
N GLU A 78 -9.03 -7.54 -0.44
CA GLU A 78 -8.42 -7.90 -1.73
C GLU A 78 -6.95 -8.31 -1.59
N VAL A 79 -6.15 -7.58 -0.80
CA VAL A 79 -4.76 -7.98 -0.51
C VAL A 79 -4.72 -9.36 0.15
N ARG A 80 -5.60 -9.64 1.11
CA ARG A 80 -5.67 -10.96 1.76
C ARG A 80 -6.04 -12.08 0.79
N LYS A 81 -7.03 -11.84 -0.08
CA LYS A 81 -7.45 -12.83 -1.09
C LYS A 81 -6.31 -13.13 -2.05
N TRP A 82 -5.65 -12.10 -2.57
CA TRP A 82 -4.54 -12.26 -3.50
C TRP A 82 -3.33 -12.91 -2.84
N ALA A 83 -2.93 -12.48 -1.64
CA ALA A 83 -1.80 -13.05 -0.91
C ALA A 83 -1.98 -14.54 -0.59
N ALA A 84 -3.22 -15.02 -0.44
CA ALA A 84 -3.51 -16.45 -0.24
C ALA A 84 -3.27 -17.30 -1.50
N THR A 85 -3.04 -16.69 -2.67
CA THR A 85 -2.73 -17.37 -3.93
C THR A 85 -1.24 -17.39 -4.27
N LYS A 86 -0.40 -16.85 -3.37
CA LYS A 86 1.05 -16.72 -3.54
C LYS A 86 1.83 -17.74 -2.73
#